data_AF-A0A2G8LDR1-F1
#
_entry.id   AF-A0A2G8LDR1-F1
#
_cell.length_a   1.000
_cell.length_b   1.000
_cell.length_c   1.000
_cell.angle_alpha   90.00
_cell.angle_beta   90.00
_cell.angle_gamma   90.00
#
_symmetry.space_group_name_H-M   'P 1'
#
loop_
_entity.id
_entity.type
_entity.pdbx_description
1 polymer ?
#
loop_
_entity_poly.entity_id
_entity_poly.type
_entity_poly.pdbx_seq_one_letter_code
_entity_poly.pdbx_strand_id
1 'polypeptide(L)'
;MIKPDSYSDPFEVYCDNTDSSGGWTVIQRRTDGSIDFRRDWDSYKSGFGFLSHEFWLGNEKLSFLTNQKKYQMVFEITTSEGYLIRVSYDHFRISDAFSHFKLVNLGNYFGEDTDAITFCPSNMDFDICSTACQQTCEAPGICQDVVCTDGEVCCCPDGFFMKGSHCVPPEQCGCYVSEGQTIVAVSPGAIHCRNTKRLFTLM
;
A
#
# COMPACT_ATOMS: atom_id res chain seq x y z
N MET A 1 -25.76 3.57 -14.18
CA MET A 1 -25.40 2.18 -14.52
C MET A 1 -24.49 2.20 -15.72
N ILE A 2 -23.40 1.43 -15.72
CA ILE A 2 -22.44 1.33 -16.81
C ILE A 2 -22.15 -0.14 -17.12
N LYS A 3 -21.71 -0.42 -18.35
CA LYS A 3 -21.26 -1.76 -18.76
C LYS A 3 -19.91 -1.65 -19.48
N PRO A 4 -18.81 -1.98 -18.80
CA PRO A 4 -17.51 -2.07 -19.44
C PRO A 4 -17.51 -3.20 -20.51
N ASP A 5 -16.89 -2.96 -21.67
CA ASP A 5 -16.42 -4.00 -22.60
C ASP A 5 -15.82 -5.22 -21.87
N SER A 6 -16.27 -6.42 -22.27
CA SER A 6 -15.86 -7.71 -21.71
C SER A 6 -16.28 -7.99 -20.25
N TYR A 7 -16.98 -7.08 -19.58
CA TYR A 7 -17.64 -7.38 -18.31
C TYR A 7 -19.04 -7.95 -18.57
N SER A 8 -19.42 -9.01 -17.85
CA SER A 8 -20.62 -9.79 -18.16
C SER A 8 -21.89 -8.95 -18.04
N ASP A 9 -22.03 -8.24 -16.92
CA ASP A 9 -23.27 -7.60 -16.49
C ASP A 9 -23.06 -6.11 -16.21
N PRO A 10 -24.05 -5.25 -16.53
CA PRO A 10 -23.98 -3.86 -16.16
C PRO A 10 -24.02 -3.71 -14.63
N PHE A 11 -23.41 -2.65 -14.10
CA PHE A 11 -23.42 -2.35 -12.67
C PHE A 11 -23.66 -0.87 -12.38
N GLU A 12 -24.11 -0.59 -11.16
CA GLU A 12 -24.33 0.76 -10.67
C GLU A 12 -23.02 1.42 -10.26
N VAL A 13 -22.93 2.73 -10.50
CA VAL A 13 -21.81 3.59 -10.13
C VAL A 13 -22.35 4.92 -9.67
N TYR A 14 -21.58 5.61 -8.84
CA TYR A 14 -21.79 7.03 -8.60
C TYR A 14 -21.04 7.83 -9.67
N CYS A 15 -21.78 8.68 -10.38
CA CYS A 15 -21.21 9.59 -11.37
C CYS A 15 -21.12 10.99 -10.77
N ASP A 16 -19.91 11.53 -10.68
CA ASP A 16 -19.71 12.92 -10.32
C ASP A 16 -19.69 13.80 -11.58
N ASN A 17 -20.64 14.74 -11.60
CA ASN A 17 -20.87 15.68 -12.69
C ASN A 17 -20.85 17.14 -12.17
N THR A 18 -20.23 17.39 -11.03
CA THR A 18 -20.19 18.71 -10.40
C THR A 18 -19.25 19.68 -11.14
N ASP A 19 -18.15 19.17 -11.70
CA ASP A 19 -17.18 19.95 -12.49
C ASP A 19 -17.59 20.11 -13.95
N SER A 20 -17.12 21.19 -14.59
CA SER A 20 -17.32 21.48 -16.02
C SER A 20 -16.72 20.44 -16.97
N SER A 21 -15.83 19.57 -16.48
CA SER A 21 -15.29 18.42 -17.21
C SER A 21 -16.24 17.23 -17.24
N GLY A 22 -17.09 17.06 -16.22
CA GLY A 22 -18.13 16.03 -16.09
C GLY A 22 -17.65 14.57 -16.25
N GLY A 23 -18.53 13.62 -15.98
CA GLY A 23 -18.33 12.22 -16.39
C GLY A 23 -17.36 11.40 -15.52
N TRP A 24 -17.08 11.82 -14.29
CA TRP A 24 -16.22 11.06 -13.38
C TRP A 24 -16.99 9.87 -12.80
N THR A 25 -16.41 8.68 -12.92
CA THR A 25 -16.90 7.50 -12.20
C THR A 25 -16.17 7.43 -10.86
N VAL A 26 -16.89 7.63 -9.76
CA VAL A 26 -16.30 7.53 -8.42
C VAL A 26 -16.09 6.06 -8.09
N ILE A 27 -14.84 5.71 -7.78
CA ILE A 27 -14.42 4.33 -7.53
C ILE A 27 -14.28 4.02 -6.05
N GLN A 28 -14.13 5.05 -5.22
CA GLN A 28 -13.98 4.98 -3.78
C GLN A 28 -14.45 6.29 -3.17
N ARG A 29 -15.07 6.23 -1.98
CA ARG A 29 -15.38 7.42 -1.19
C ARG A 29 -15.27 7.13 0.31
N ARG A 30 -14.63 8.04 1.05
CA ARG A 30 -14.64 8.14 2.53
C ARG A 30 -15.23 9.49 2.93
N THR A 31 -15.97 9.50 4.03
CA THR A 31 -16.61 10.71 4.56
C THR A 31 -16.61 10.75 6.08
N ASP A 32 -16.98 9.65 6.74
CA ASP A 32 -17.27 9.63 8.19
C ASP A 32 -16.85 8.35 8.90
N GLY A 33 -16.33 7.35 8.18
CA GLY A 33 -15.93 6.06 8.74
C GLY A 33 -17.09 5.13 9.11
N SER A 34 -18.31 5.38 8.62
CA SER A 34 -19.48 4.53 8.83
C SER A 34 -19.36 3.14 8.18
N ILE A 35 -18.49 2.97 7.19
CA ILE A 35 -18.18 1.69 6.57
C ILE A 35 -16.77 1.25 6.95
N ASP A 36 -16.65 0.02 7.47
CA ASP A 36 -15.34 -0.58 7.74
C ASP A 36 -14.62 -0.93 6.42
N PHE A 37 -13.40 -0.45 6.26
CA PHE A 37 -12.51 -0.73 5.12
C PHE A 37 -11.46 -1.81 5.44
N ARG A 38 -11.41 -2.34 6.67
CA ARG A 38 -10.58 -3.50 7.01
C ARG A 38 -11.28 -4.78 6.55
N ARG A 39 -11.17 -5.04 5.25
CA ARG A 39 -11.89 -6.12 4.56
C ARG A 39 -10.93 -7.13 3.94
N ASP A 40 -11.44 -8.34 3.74
CA ASP A 40 -10.72 -9.40 3.06
C ASP A 40 -10.59 -9.15 1.54
N TRP A 41 -9.79 -10.01 0.91
CA TRP A 41 -9.54 -9.97 -0.53
C TRP A 41 -10.82 -10.02 -1.36
N ASP A 42 -11.74 -10.92 -1.02
CA ASP A 42 -12.98 -11.13 -1.77
C ASP A 42 -13.89 -9.90 -1.72
N SER A 43 -13.96 -9.23 -0.57
CA SER A 43 -14.67 -7.96 -0.42
C SER A 43 -14.06 -6.86 -1.28
N TYR A 44 -12.73 -6.71 -1.30
CA TYR A 44 -12.06 -5.74 -2.17
C TYR A 44 -12.19 -6.08 -3.66
N LYS A 45 -12.24 -7.36 -4.00
CA LYS A 45 -12.51 -7.85 -5.35
C LYS A 45 -13.92 -7.46 -5.81
N SER A 46 -14.95 -7.74 -5.01
CA SER A 46 -16.36 -7.51 -5.37
C SER A 46 -16.81 -6.05 -5.21
N GLY A 47 -16.21 -5.33 -4.25
CA GLY A 47 -16.68 -4.04 -3.75
C GLY A 47 -17.61 -4.18 -2.55
N PHE A 48 -17.75 -3.09 -1.80
CA PHE A 48 -18.56 -3.00 -0.58
C PHE A 48 -18.97 -1.55 -0.28
N GLY A 49 -19.91 -1.38 0.65
CA GLY A 49 -20.45 -0.07 1.05
C GLY A 49 -21.65 0.37 0.20
N PHE A 50 -21.95 1.66 0.22
CA PHE A 50 -23.12 2.25 -0.44
C PHE A 50 -22.72 3.36 -1.40
N LEU A 51 -23.14 3.27 -2.66
CA LEU A 51 -22.84 4.28 -3.69
C LEU A 51 -23.36 5.69 -3.35
N SER A 52 -24.30 5.82 -2.41
CA SER A 52 -24.78 7.10 -1.88
C SER A 52 -23.95 7.66 -0.73
N HIS A 53 -23.02 6.86 -0.17
CA HIS A 53 -22.18 7.23 0.98
C HIS A 53 -20.76 6.65 0.85
N GLU A 54 -20.18 6.02 1.85
CA GLU A 54 -18.86 5.37 1.76
C GLU A 54 -18.92 4.04 0.99
N PHE A 55 -17.98 3.82 0.07
CA PHE A 55 -17.89 2.57 -0.68
C PHE A 55 -16.51 2.34 -1.31
N TRP A 56 -16.26 1.08 -1.68
CA TRP A 56 -15.24 0.65 -2.63
C TRP A 56 -15.95 -0.04 -3.80
N LEU A 57 -15.69 0.40 -5.04
CA LEU A 57 -16.42 -0.11 -6.21
C LEU A 57 -16.16 -1.61 -6.46
N GLY A 58 -14.94 -2.06 -6.22
CA GLY A 58 -14.49 -3.44 -6.43
C GLY A 58 -13.41 -3.56 -7.50
N ASN A 59 -12.30 -4.24 -7.17
CA ASN A 59 -11.13 -4.36 -8.03
C ASN A 59 -11.43 -5.08 -9.34
N GLU A 60 -12.36 -6.03 -9.34
CA GLU A 60 -12.74 -6.72 -10.57
C GLU A 60 -13.34 -5.73 -11.56
N LYS A 61 -14.35 -4.96 -11.15
CA LYS A 61 -14.97 -3.90 -11.98
C LYS A 61 -13.94 -2.86 -12.43
N LEU A 62 -13.04 -2.45 -11.54
CA LEU A 62 -11.96 -1.50 -11.84
C LEU A 62 -10.97 -2.05 -12.88
N SER A 63 -10.64 -3.34 -12.82
CA SER A 63 -9.75 -3.97 -13.79
C SER A 63 -10.39 -3.95 -15.18
N PHE A 64 -11.69 -4.22 -15.30
CA PHE A 64 -12.36 -4.08 -16.60
C PHE A 64 -12.42 -2.63 -17.06
N LEU A 65 -12.80 -1.69 -16.20
CA LEU A 65 -12.91 -0.26 -16.53
C LEU A 65 -11.58 0.34 -17.00
N THR A 66 -10.50 0.14 -16.25
CA THR A 66 -9.23 0.82 -16.50
C THR A 66 -8.46 0.24 -17.69
N ASN A 67 -8.80 -0.97 -18.14
CA ASN A 67 -8.10 -1.64 -19.24
C ASN A 67 -8.72 -1.40 -20.63
N GLN A 68 -9.85 -0.71 -20.74
CA GLN A 68 -10.56 -0.50 -22.03
C GLN A 68 -9.93 0.60 -22.86
N LYS A 69 -9.46 1.65 -22.19
CA LYS A 69 -8.91 2.88 -22.78
C LYS A 69 -7.88 3.46 -21.81
N LYS A 70 -7.34 4.64 -22.15
CA LYS A 70 -6.53 5.43 -21.23
C LYS A 70 -7.47 6.21 -20.30
N TYR A 71 -7.38 5.96 -18.99
CA TYR A 71 -8.17 6.64 -17.97
C TYR A 71 -7.25 7.48 -17.06
N GLN A 72 -7.72 8.67 -16.69
CA GLN A 72 -7.13 9.51 -15.65
C GLN A 72 -7.73 9.13 -14.29
N MET A 73 -6.92 9.17 -13.24
CA MET A 73 -7.36 9.06 -11.85
C MET A 73 -7.18 10.40 -11.16
N VAL A 74 -8.17 10.81 -10.39
CA VAL A 74 -8.15 12.02 -9.57
C VAL A 74 -8.44 11.61 -8.13
N PHE A 75 -7.64 12.12 -7.21
CA PHE A 75 -7.88 12.02 -5.78
C PHE A 75 -8.28 13.40 -5.27
N GLU A 76 -9.39 13.45 -4.55
CA GLU A 76 -9.85 14.62 -3.83
C GLU A 76 -9.87 14.30 -2.35
N ILE A 77 -9.06 15.02 -1.58
CA ILE A 77 -8.86 14.79 -0.15
C ILE A 77 -9.18 16.09 0.56
N THR A 78 -10.08 16.04 1.54
CA THR A 78 -10.33 17.16 2.43
C THR A 78 -9.61 16.90 3.75
N THR A 79 -8.70 17.78 4.14
CA THR A 79 -7.98 17.67 5.41
C THR A 79 -8.93 17.93 6.59
N SER A 80 -8.50 17.57 7.81
CA SER A 80 -9.23 17.89 9.04
C SER A 80 -9.44 19.39 9.25
N GLU A 81 -8.59 20.22 8.66
CA GLU A 81 -8.65 21.68 8.68
C GLU A 81 -9.59 22.26 7.62
N GLY A 82 -10.15 21.41 6.74
CA GLY A 82 -11.09 21.78 5.68
C GLY A 82 -10.44 22.18 4.36
N TYR A 83 -9.13 22.00 4.19
CA TYR A 83 -8.44 22.27 2.93
C TYR A 83 -8.69 21.14 1.92
N LEU A 84 -9.06 21.51 0.70
CA LEU A 84 -9.21 20.56 -0.41
C LEU A 84 -7.89 20.41 -1.15
N ILE A 85 -7.37 19.19 -1.18
CA ILE A 85 -6.20 18.79 -1.96
C ILE A 85 -6.68 17.96 -3.13
N ARG A 86 -6.23 18.33 -4.34
CA ARG A 86 -6.55 17.61 -5.58
C ARG A 86 -5.27 17.21 -6.29
N VAL A 87 -5.11 15.91 -6.48
CA VAL A 87 -3.98 15.33 -7.23
C VAL A 87 -4.50 14.38 -8.29
N SER A 88 -3.77 14.23 -9.39
CA SER A 88 -4.22 13.41 -10.50
C SER A 88 -3.08 12.73 -11.26
N TYR A 89 -3.44 11.66 -11.96
CA TYR A 89 -2.54 10.77 -12.68
C TYR A 89 -3.14 10.49 -14.05
N ASP A 90 -2.40 10.77 -15.14
CA ASP A 90 -2.98 10.71 -16.49
C ASP A 90 -3.15 9.30 -17.05
N HIS A 91 -2.68 8.25 -16.37
CA HIS A 91 -2.79 6.89 -16.88
C HIS A 91 -2.92 5.83 -15.76
N PHE A 92 -4.11 5.69 -15.19
CA PHE A 92 -4.38 4.67 -14.18
C PHE A 92 -4.79 3.33 -14.80
N ARG A 93 -4.03 2.27 -14.50
CA ARG A 93 -4.34 0.88 -14.87
C ARG A 93 -3.99 -0.08 -13.75
N ILE A 94 -4.90 -1.01 -13.48
CA ILE A 94 -4.63 -2.17 -12.63
C ILE A 94 -4.71 -3.47 -13.45
N SER A 95 -4.04 -4.52 -12.99
CA SER A 95 -4.11 -5.84 -13.61
C SER A 95 -5.41 -6.59 -13.25
N ASP A 96 -5.60 -7.78 -13.80
CA ASP A 96 -6.74 -8.64 -13.50
C ASP A 96 -6.59 -9.40 -12.18
N ALA A 97 -7.62 -10.19 -11.83
CA ALA A 97 -7.63 -11.01 -10.62
C ALA A 97 -6.51 -12.06 -10.59
N PHE A 98 -6.16 -12.64 -11.74
CA PHE A 98 -5.08 -13.62 -11.86
C PHE A 98 -3.72 -13.01 -11.52
N SER A 99 -3.53 -11.74 -11.91
CA SER A 99 -2.35 -10.95 -11.67
C SER A 99 -2.45 -10.10 -10.40
N HIS A 100 -3.38 -10.43 -9.50
CA HIS A 100 -3.60 -9.82 -8.20
C HIS A 100 -3.90 -8.31 -8.21
N PHE A 101 -4.60 -7.79 -9.22
CA PHE A 101 -5.03 -6.38 -9.29
C PHE A 101 -3.91 -5.36 -9.07
N LYS A 102 -2.67 -5.72 -9.41
CA LYS A 102 -1.48 -4.89 -9.26
C LYS A 102 -1.64 -3.59 -10.02
N LEU A 103 -1.16 -2.49 -9.45
CA LEU A 103 -1.02 -1.24 -10.17
C LEU A 103 0.00 -1.40 -11.30
N VAL A 104 -0.45 -1.28 -12.54
CA VAL A 104 0.36 -1.47 -13.75
C VAL A 104 0.92 -0.14 -14.24
N ASN A 105 0.13 0.93 -14.14
CA ASN A 105 0.51 2.24 -14.61
C ASN A 105 -0.24 3.33 -13.83
N LEU A 106 0.44 4.45 -13.58
CA LEU A 106 -0.16 5.70 -13.11
C LEU A 106 0.09 6.87 -14.10
N GLY A 107 1.03 6.74 -15.02
CA GLY A 107 1.43 7.85 -15.88
C GLY A 107 2.11 8.96 -15.09
N ASN A 108 1.90 10.20 -15.51
CA ASN A 108 2.49 11.38 -14.89
C ASN A 108 1.59 11.91 -13.77
N TYR A 109 2.24 12.33 -12.68
CA TYR A 109 1.60 13.03 -11.57
C TYR A 109 1.33 14.50 -11.92
N PHE A 110 0.15 15.00 -11.54
CA PHE A 110 -0.25 16.39 -11.61
C PHE A 110 -0.97 16.76 -10.33
N GLY A 111 -0.37 17.59 -9.50
CA GLY A 111 -0.94 18.06 -8.24
C GLY A 111 -0.07 19.16 -7.66
N GLU A 112 -0.57 19.80 -6.61
CA GLU A 112 0.27 20.68 -5.79
C GLU A 112 1.27 19.81 -5.02
N ASP A 113 2.52 20.27 -4.88
CA ASP A 113 3.45 19.66 -3.92
C ASP A 113 2.90 19.97 -2.52
N THR A 114 2.18 19.02 -1.94
CA THR A 114 1.64 19.14 -0.60
C THR A 114 2.37 18.18 0.33
N ASP A 115 2.97 18.70 1.39
CA ASP A 115 3.50 17.88 2.50
C ASP A 115 2.41 17.03 3.19
N ALA A 116 1.14 17.32 2.88
CA ALA A 116 -0.04 16.64 3.41
C ALA A 116 -0.26 15.21 2.87
N ILE A 117 0.36 14.85 1.74
CA ILE A 117 0.29 13.48 1.20
C ILE A 117 1.69 12.90 1.19
N THR A 118 2.03 12.21 2.28
CA THR A 118 3.23 11.36 2.31
C THR A 118 2.87 10.02 1.69
N PHE A 119 3.74 9.48 0.84
CA PHE A 119 3.62 8.12 0.32
C PHE A 119 4.70 7.25 0.94
N CYS A 120 4.37 6.01 1.26
CA CYS A 120 5.40 5.04 1.59
C CYS A 120 6.24 4.69 0.37
N PRO A 121 7.57 4.50 0.55
CA PRO A 121 8.40 3.89 -0.47
C PRO A 121 7.80 2.55 -0.92
N SER A 122 8.10 2.15 -2.16
CA SER A 122 7.58 0.89 -2.70
C SER A 122 7.90 -0.29 -1.79
N ASN A 123 6.92 -1.18 -1.59
CA ASN A 123 6.97 -2.36 -0.69
C ASN A 123 7.06 -2.04 0.81
N MET A 124 6.57 -0.87 1.21
CA MET A 124 6.30 -0.52 2.60
C MET A 124 4.80 -0.25 2.77
N ASP A 125 4.27 -0.64 3.92
CA ASP A 125 2.90 -0.40 4.31
C ASP A 125 2.81 0.81 5.24
N PHE A 126 1.69 1.51 5.19
CA PHE A 126 1.35 2.53 6.17
C PHE A 126 0.85 1.87 7.45
N ASP A 127 1.43 2.24 8.59
CA ASP A 127 0.96 1.85 9.92
C ASP A 127 0.85 3.07 10.83
N ILE A 128 0.00 2.96 11.85
CA ILE A 128 -0.18 4.00 12.86
C ILE A 128 1.01 3.90 13.81
N CYS A 129 1.69 5.02 14.07
CA CYS A 129 2.90 5.06 14.91
C CYS A 129 2.75 4.32 16.26
N SER A 130 1.58 4.39 16.90
CA SER A 130 1.33 3.75 18.20
C SER A 130 1.16 2.23 18.16
N THR A 131 0.94 1.65 16.97
CA THR A 131 0.82 0.20 16.74
C THR A 131 1.91 -0.34 15.83
N ALA A 132 2.69 0.54 15.20
CA ALA A 132 3.70 0.20 14.24
C ALA A 132 4.79 -0.68 14.83
N CYS A 133 4.95 -1.87 14.25
CA CYS A 133 5.96 -2.82 14.65
C CYS A 133 7.02 -2.99 13.56
N GLN A 134 8.15 -2.31 13.68
CA GLN A 134 9.22 -2.46 12.70
C GLN A 134 10.23 -3.52 13.14
N GLN A 135 10.22 -4.67 12.46
CA GLN A 135 11.28 -5.67 12.57
C GLN A 135 12.44 -5.32 11.62
N THR A 136 13.67 -5.55 12.06
CA THR A 136 14.88 -5.34 11.25
C THR A 136 15.67 -6.63 11.11
N CYS A 137 16.53 -6.72 10.09
CA CYS A 137 17.41 -7.88 9.94
C CYS A 137 18.41 -8.02 11.10
N GLU A 138 18.79 -6.93 11.76
CA GLU A 138 19.69 -6.92 12.92
C GLU A 138 18.99 -7.37 14.22
N ALA A 139 17.68 -7.15 14.31
CA ALA A 139 16.88 -7.46 15.48
C ALA A 139 15.52 -8.09 15.10
N PRO A 140 15.50 -9.27 14.45
CA PRO A 140 14.28 -9.86 13.92
C PRO A 140 13.28 -10.29 15.00
N GLY A 141 13.75 -10.55 16.23
CA GLY A 141 12.89 -10.95 17.35
C GLY A 141 12.38 -9.76 18.18
N ILE A 142 12.75 -8.53 17.82
CA ILE A 142 12.39 -7.33 18.58
C ILE A 142 11.56 -6.44 17.66
N CYS A 143 10.36 -6.14 18.13
CA CYS A 143 9.57 -5.06 17.58
C CYS A 143 10.22 -3.75 18.03
N GLN A 144 10.86 -3.02 17.12
CA GLN A 144 11.33 -1.69 17.46
C GLN A 144 10.15 -0.73 17.36
N ASP A 145 9.77 -0.16 18.50
CA ASP A 145 8.89 0.99 18.53
C ASP A 145 9.58 2.09 17.73
N VAL A 146 9.02 2.44 16.58
CA VAL A 146 9.56 3.54 15.78
C VAL A 146 9.36 4.81 16.60
N VAL A 147 10.44 5.53 16.90
CA VAL A 147 10.35 6.81 17.63
C VAL A 147 9.77 7.86 16.68
N CYS A 148 8.44 7.87 16.57
CA CYS A 148 7.67 8.92 15.93
C CYS A 148 6.94 9.71 17.02
N THR A 149 6.94 11.03 16.89
CA THR A 149 6.41 11.94 17.90
C THR A 149 4.88 11.98 17.90
N ASP A 150 4.26 11.78 16.73
CA ASP A 150 2.84 11.55 16.49
C ASP A 150 2.66 11.30 14.97
N GLY A 151 1.68 10.49 14.55
CA GLY A 151 1.30 10.36 13.13
C GLY A 151 1.36 8.93 12.54
N GLU A 152 1.49 8.88 11.21
CA GLU A 152 1.57 7.66 10.41
C GLU A 152 3.03 7.41 10.01
N VAL A 153 3.43 6.14 9.91
CA VAL A 153 4.79 5.73 9.56
C VAL A 153 4.78 4.63 8.52
N CYS A 154 5.82 4.59 7.69
CA CYS A 154 6.02 3.54 6.71
C CYS A 154 6.82 2.41 7.31
N CYS A 155 6.18 1.24 7.40
CA CYS A 155 6.76 0.04 7.96
C CYS A 155 6.85 -1.08 6.93
N CYS A 156 7.61 -2.13 7.25
CA CYS A 156 7.54 -3.32 6.43
C CYS A 156 6.18 -4.01 6.58
N PRO A 157 5.62 -4.54 5.47
CA PRO A 157 4.49 -5.45 5.54
C PRO A 157 4.79 -6.64 6.46
N ASP A 158 3.74 -7.23 7.02
CA ASP A 158 3.85 -8.42 7.87
C ASP A 158 4.69 -9.52 7.21
N GLY A 159 5.67 -10.03 7.95
CA GLY A 159 6.59 -11.07 7.48
C GLY A 159 7.79 -10.56 6.69
N PHE A 160 7.96 -9.23 6.52
CA PHE A 160 9.15 -8.62 5.94
C PHE A 160 9.96 -7.86 7.00
N PHE A 161 11.26 -7.72 6.74
CA PHE A 161 12.22 -7.12 7.67
C PHE A 161 12.90 -5.93 7.01
N MET A 162 13.15 -4.87 7.76
CA MET A 162 13.96 -3.75 7.29
C MET A 162 15.42 -4.20 7.15
N LYS A 163 16.01 -3.97 5.97
CA LYS A 163 17.45 -4.05 5.74
C LYS A 163 17.94 -2.72 5.18
N GLY A 164 18.54 -1.88 6.03
CA GLY A 164 18.84 -0.50 5.68
C GLY A 164 17.55 0.31 5.52
N SER A 165 17.16 0.62 4.28
CA SER A 165 15.96 1.41 3.93
C SER A 165 14.94 0.65 3.06
N HIS A 166 15.05 -0.68 2.96
CA HIS A 166 14.17 -1.50 2.13
C HIS A 166 13.64 -2.70 2.89
N CYS A 167 12.42 -3.12 2.56
CA CYS A 167 11.83 -4.34 3.07
C CYS A 167 12.31 -5.54 2.28
N VAL A 168 12.84 -6.52 3.00
CA VAL A 168 13.31 -7.78 2.42
C VAL A 168 12.65 -8.95 3.13
N PRO A 169 12.38 -10.05 2.42
CA PRO A 169 11.88 -11.24 3.07
C PRO A 169 12.99 -11.86 3.96
N PRO A 170 12.62 -12.59 5.02
CA PRO A 170 13.55 -13.06 6.05
C PRO A 170 14.72 -13.91 5.53
N GLU A 171 14.60 -14.56 4.36
CA GLU A 171 15.68 -15.31 3.73
C GLU A 171 16.84 -14.42 3.26
N GLN A 172 16.58 -13.12 3.08
CA GLN A 172 17.56 -12.13 2.63
C GLN A 172 18.26 -11.38 3.78
N CYS A 173 17.85 -11.59 5.03
CA CYS A 173 18.45 -10.97 6.20
C CYS A 173 19.79 -11.61 6.63
N GLY A 174 20.07 -12.85 6.22
CA GLY A 174 21.30 -13.54 6.62
C GLY A 174 21.31 -13.89 8.12
N CYS A 175 22.31 -13.39 8.84
CA CYS A 175 22.55 -13.70 10.26
C CYS A 175 22.57 -12.44 11.11
N TYR A 176 22.09 -12.55 12.35
CA TYR A 176 22.12 -11.48 13.35
C TYR A 176 22.79 -11.94 14.63
N VAL A 177 23.21 -10.99 15.47
CA VAL A 177 23.86 -11.27 16.75
C VAL A 177 22.83 -11.11 17.85
N SER A 178 22.54 -12.18 18.59
CA SER A 178 21.64 -12.11 19.76
C SER A 178 22.34 -11.47 20.97
N GLU A 179 21.57 -11.06 21.98
CA GLU A 179 22.09 -10.45 23.23
C GLU A 179 23.13 -11.33 23.97
N GLY A 180 23.23 -12.62 23.64
CA GLY A 180 24.27 -13.54 24.11
C GLY A 180 25.49 -13.68 23.19
N GLN A 181 25.74 -12.72 22.27
CA GLN A 181 26.81 -12.77 21.25
C GLN A 181 26.77 -14.02 20.34
N THR A 182 25.59 -14.64 20.22
CA THR A 182 25.41 -15.84 19.40
C THR A 182 24.92 -15.42 18.03
N ILE A 183 25.55 -15.92 16.96
CA ILE A 183 25.12 -15.65 15.59
C ILE A 183 23.97 -16.61 15.25
N VAL A 184 22.80 -16.05 14.94
CA VAL A 184 21.57 -16.79 14.66
C VAL A 184 21.10 -16.46 13.25
N ALA A 185 20.57 -17.46 12.54
CA ALA A 185 19.95 -17.27 11.23
C ALA A 185 18.54 -16.69 11.39
N VAL A 186 18.19 -15.68 10.58
CA VAL A 186 16.84 -15.06 10.62
C VAL A 186 15.75 -16.01 10.13
N SER A 187 16.08 -16.93 9.21
CA SER A 187 15.16 -17.95 8.71
C SER A 187 15.88 -19.27 8.38
N PRO A 188 15.15 -20.40 8.30
CA PRO A 188 15.73 -21.70 7.94
C PRO A 188 16.42 -21.72 6.56
N GLY A 189 16.11 -20.76 5.68
CA GLY A 189 16.71 -20.60 4.36
C GLY A 189 17.87 -19.59 4.28
N ALA A 190 18.18 -18.87 5.37
CA ALA A 190 19.30 -17.93 5.39
C ALA A 190 20.64 -18.69 5.38
N ILE A 191 21.32 -18.65 4.24
CA ILE A 191 22.51 -19.47 3.95
C ILE A 191 23.71 -19.08 4.85
N HIS A 192 24.30 -20.09 5.52
CA HIS A 192 25.64 -20.08 6.12
C HIS A 192 25.94 -19.08 7.26
N CYS A 193 25.20 -19.14 8.38
CA CYS A 193 25.68 -18.63 9.66
C CYS A 193 26.76 -19.54 10.28
N ARG A 194 27.90 -19.75 9.60
CA ARG A 194 29.06 -20.44 10.17
C ARG A 194 30.04 -19.40 10.72
N ASN A 195 30.38 -19.52 12.00
CA ASN A 195 31.45 -18.79 12.66
C ASN A 195 32.79 -18.94 11.92
N THR A 196 33.16 -18.01 11.03
CA THR A 196 34.57 -17.84 10.68
C THR A 196 35.21 -16.86 11.66
N LYS A 197 35.60 -17.35 12.85
CA LYS A 197 36.60 -16.66 13.66
C LYS A 197 37.91 -16.64 12.86
N ARG A 198 38.30 -15.51 12.28
CA ARG A 198 39.71 -15.24 11.96
C ARG A 198 40.28 -14.37 13.07
N LEU A 199 40.89 -15.01 14.07
CA LEU A 199 41.84 -14.34 14.95
C LEU A 199 43.05 -13.97 14.09
N PHE A 200 43.33 -12.68 13.93
CA PHE A 200 44.66 -12.22 13.54
C PHE A 200 45.38 -11.81 14.82
N THR A 201 46.35 -12.60 15.25
CA THR A 201 47.34 -12.18 16.25
C THR A 201 48.55 -11.67 15.46
N LEU A 202 48.87 -10.39 15.57
CA LEU A 202 50.15 -9.85 15.10
C LEU A 202 51.23 -10.28 16.11
N MET A 203 52.33 -10.87 15.62
CA MET A 203 53.62 -10.92 16.31
C MET A 203 54.50 -9.78 15.81
#